data_AF-A0A6A7MY72-F1
#
_entry.id   AF-A0A6A7MY72-F1
#
_cell.length_a   1.000
_cell.length_b   1.000
_cell.length_c   1.000
_cell.angle_alpha   90.00
_cell.angle_beta   90.00
_cell.angle_gamma   90.00
#
_symmetry.space_group_name_H-M   'P 1'
#
loop_
_entity.id
_entity.type
_entity.pdbx_description
1 polymer ?
#
loop_
_entity_poly.entity_id
_entity_poly.type
_entity_poly.pdbx_seq_one_letter_code
_entity_poly.pdbx_strand_id
1 'polypeptide(L)'
;MANLILLLQEYGVLIVFAIVLVEQIGLPIPAFPLLIVAGALSVDGDSSWLAVLSVSVVACLISDYFWFRAGRYYGKRILRLLCKISLSPDYCVSQTEDNFNRWGPKALVVAKFIPGFNTIAPPLAGAMGTSNATFLGFSIAGGIVWSGTGIAIGAGFHTQIDQVLEILSTMGTTALIVLGVLLVLFVTFKYIERKRFRQSVEIDRVTIDELKKLLEQGKEPVLIDARSVTAQMLEPAVPGALLFNGGEPIPELAALAKDRHIIVYCSCPNDVTAAHVAKELIGHGYSRAKPLHGGLDAWNAAFGVPREVDEGNTASVG
;
A
#
# COMPACT_ATOMS: atom_id res chain seq x y z
N MET A 1 -19.80 18.14 -40.28
CA MET A 1 -20.27 16.83 -39.75
C MET A 1 -19.07 15.95 -39.36
N ALA A 2 -18.17 15.57 -40.29
CA ALA A 2 -16.99 14.76 -39.97
C ALA A 2 -16.02 15.36 -38.92
N ASN A 3 -15.76 16.67 -38.97
CA ASN A 3 -14.89 17.33 -37.97
C ASN A 3 -15.50 17.42 -36.57
N LEU A 4 -16.83 17.40 -36.44
CA LEU A 4 -17.50 17.45 -35.13
C LEU A 4 -17.51 16.07 -34.47
N ILE A 5 -17.67 15.01 -35.27
CA ILE A 5 -17.54 13.60 -34.85
C ILE A 5 -16.09 13.31 -34.46
N LEU A 6 -15.11 13.79 -35.23
CA LEU A 6 -13.69 13.74 -34.88
C LEU A 6 -13.40 14.46 -33.55
N LEU A 7 -13.91 15.69 -33.36
CA LEU A 7 -13.76 16.41 -32.08
C LEU A 7 -14.45 15.68 -30.92
N LEU A 8 -15.66 15.12 -31.11
CA LEU A 8 -16.35 14.36 -30.06
C LEU A 8 -15.61 13.04 -29.71
N GLN A 9 -15.10 12.33 -30.72
CA GLN A 9 -14.23 11.16 -30.55
C GLN A 9 -12.90 11.51 -29.88
N GLU A 10 -12.31 12.64 -30.24
CA GLU A 10 -11.03 13.12 -29.74
C GLU A 10 -11.16 13.61 -28.29
N TYR A 11 -12.24 14.33 -27.93
CA TYR A 11 -12.50 14.73 -26.55
C TYR A 11 -12.95 13.57 -25.66
N GLY A 12 -13.76 12.62 -26.16
CA GLY A 12 -14.19 11.46 -25.37
C GLY A 12 -13.01 10.60 -24.92
N VAL A 13 -12.09 10.30 -25.84
CA VAL A 13 -10.86 9.55 -25.57
C VAL A 13 -9.93 10.34 -24.64
N LEU A 14 -9.78 11.65 -24.83
CA LEU A 14 -8.97 12.50 -23.95
C LEU A 14 -9.55 12.63 -22.53
N ILE A 15 -10.87 12.68 -22.40
CA ILE A 15 -11.54 12.71 -21.09
C ILE A 15 -11.31 11.39 -20.36
N VAL A 16 -11.44 10.25 -21.04
CA VAL A 16 -11.10 8.93 -20.47
C VAL A 16 -9.64 8.92 -20.01
N PHE A 17 -8.71 9.35 -20.86
CA PHE A 17 -7.30 9.45 -20.51
C PHE A 17 -7.08 10.27 -19.24
N ALA A 18 -7.64 11.49 -19.17
CA ALA A 18 -7.45 12.39 -18.05
C ALA A 18 -8.05 11.82 -16.74
N ILE A 19 -9.26 11.26 -16.80
CA ILE A 19 -9.92 10.71 -15.62
C ILE A 19 -9.19 9.47 -15.10
N VAL A 20 -8.78 8.55 -15.98
CA VAL A 20 -7.98 7.37 -15.60
C VAL A 20 -6.64 7.82 -15.03
N LEU A 21 -5.95 8.78 -15.66
CA LEU A 21 -4.66 9.29 -15.17
C LEU A 21 -4.79 9.83 -13.74
N VAL A 22 -5.80 10.67 -13.52
CA VAL A 22 -6.10 11.32 -12.24
C VAL A 22 -6.48 10.30 -11.16
N GLU A 23 -7.36 9.34 -11.47
CA GLU A 23 -7.70 8.25 -10.55
C GLU A 23 -6.45 7.44 -10.16
N GLN A 24 -5.65 7.01 -11.15
CA GLN A 24 -4.49 6.16 -10.91
C GLN A 24 -3.36 6.89 -10.18
N ILE A 25 -3.31 8.24 -10.24
CA ILE A 25 -2.43 9.05 -9.38
C ILE A 25 -2.84 8.98 -7.90
N GLY A 26 -4.09 8.66 -7.60
CA GLY A 26 -4.61 8.48 -6.23
C GLY A 26 -5.73 9.44 -5.84
N LEU A 27 -6.30 10.19 -6.79
CA LEU A 27 -7.49 11.01 -6.54
C LEU A 27 -8.74 10.10 -6.55
N PRO A 28 -9.70 10.28 -5.63
CA PRO A 28 -10.85 9.40 -5.48
C PRO A 28 -11.93 9.69 -6.55
N ILE A 29 -11.58 9.51 -7.82
CA ILE A 29 -12.48 9.66 -8.97
C ILE A 29 -12.79 8.26 -9.52
N PRO A 30 -14.05 7.87 -9.67
CA PRO A 30 -14.38 6.54 -10.18
C PRO A 30 -14.18 6.46 -11.70
N ALA A 31 -13.03 5.98 -12.18
CA ALA A 31 -12.78 5.85 -13.61
C ALA A 31 -13.36 4.55 -14.20
N PHE A 32 -13.53 3.50 -13.39
CA PHE A 32 -14.08 2.23 -13.86
C PHE A 32 -15.51 2.34 -14.46
N PRO A 33 -16.47 3.08 -13.86
CA PRO A 33 -17.77 3.33 -14.49
C PRO A 33 -17.67 4.08 -15.82
N LEU A 34 -16.74 5.02 -15.94
CA LEU A 34 -16.51 5.74 -17.19
C LEU A 34 -16.06 4.80 -18.31
N LEU A 35 -15.21 3.82 -18.00
CA LEU A 35 -14.76 2.81 -18.97
C LEU A 35 -15.90 1.90 -19.43
N ILE A 36 -16.87 1.61 -18.56
CA ILE A 36 -18.10 0.89 -18.93
C ILE A 36 -18.91 1.71 -19.92
N VAL A 37 -19.14 2.99 -19.63
CA VAL A 37 -19.88 3.89 -20.54
C VAL A 37 -19.15 4.02 -21.89
N ALA A 38 -17.83 4.24 -21.86
CA ALA A 38 -17.02 4.33 -23.07
C ALA A 38 -17.02 3.03 -23.89
N GLY A 39 -17.03 1.87 -23.23
CA GLY A 39 -17.16 0.57 -23.89
C GLY A 39 -18.51 0.34 -24.55
N ALA A 40 -19.59 0.81 -23.94
CA ALA A 40 -20.93 0.74 -24.52
C ALA A 40 -21.05 1.56 -25.80
N LEU A 41 -20.63 2.83 -25.72
CA LEU A 41 -20.63 3.76 -26.86
C LEU A 41 -19.71 3.30 -28.00
N SER A 42 -18.75 2.42 -27.71
CA SER A 42 -17.88 1.85 -28.74
C SER A 42 -18.55 0.81 -29.65
N VAL A 43 -19.72 0.29 -29.25
CA VAL A 43 -20.50 -0.68 -30.04
C VAL A 43 -21.31 0.03 -31.13
N ASP A 44 -21.87 1.20 -30.83
CA ASP A 44 -22.76 1.96 -31.74
C ASP A 44 -22.00 2.74 -32.83
N GLY A 45 -20.67 2.62 -32.88
CA GLY A 45 -19.80 3.20 -33.91
C GLY A 45 -19.23 4.58 -33.57
N ASP A 46 -19.57 5.14 -32.40
CA ASP A 46 -19.19 6.49 -32.01
C ASP A 46 -17.77 6.60 -31.43
N SER A 47 -17.12 5.50 -31.04
CA SER A 47 -15.71 5.51 -30.57
C SER A 47 -15.00 4.19 -30.78
N SER A 48 -13.71 4.22 -31.12
CA SER A 48 -12.91 2.99 -31.22
C SER A 48 -12.57 2.44 -29.84
N TRP A 49 -13.08 1.26 -29.51
CA TRP A 49 -12.75 0.54 -28.25
C TRP A 49 -11.24 0.36 -28.08
N LEU A 50 -10.51 0.21 -29.19
CA LEU A 50 -9.05 0.08 -29.20
C LEU A 50 -8.36 1.39 -28.78
N ALA A 51 -8.91 2.54 -29.18
CA ALA A 51 -8.40 3.85 -28.77
C ALA A 51 -8.63 4.07 -27.27
N VAL A 52 -9.83 3.79 -26.77
CA VAL A 52 -10.18 3.88 -25.34
C VAL A 52 -9.28 2.98 -24.50
N LEU A 53 -9.09 1.73 -24.91
CA LEU A 53 -8.18 0.79 -24.25
C LEU A 53 -6.75 1.32 -24.23
N SER A 54 -6.24 1.77 -25.39
CA SER A 54 -4.87 2.25 -25.54
C SER A 54 -4.58 3.45 -24.63
N VAL A 55 -5.45 4.46 -24.63
CA VAL A 55 -5.23 5.64 -23.78
C VAL A 55 -5.37 5.32 -22.30
N SER A 56 -6.26 4.40 -21.92
CA SER A 56 -6.42 3.98 -20.53
C SER A 56 -5.18 3.24 -20.02
N VAL A 57 -4.59 2.38 -20.86
CA VAL A 57 -3.33 1.71 -20.55
C VAL A 57 -2.19 2.73 -20.43
N VAL A 58 -2.07 3.67 -21.37
CA VAL A 58 -1.03 4.71 -21.31
C VAL A 58 -1.17 5.57 -20.04
N ALA A 59 -2.39 5.99 -19.70
CA ALA A 59 -2.67 6.71 -18.47
C ALA A 59 -2.25 5.92 -17.22
N CYS A 60 -2.62 4.64 -17.15
CA CYS A 60 -2.17 3.74 -16.08
C CYS A 60 -0.64 3.68 -16.00
N LEU A 61 0.05 3.51 -17.13
CA LEU A 61 1.51 3.40 -17.14
C LEU A 61 2.20 4.67 -16.68
N ILE A 62 1.71 5.86 -17.05
CA ILE A 62 2.27 7.14 -16.61
C ILE A 62 2.19 7.23 -15.08
N SER A 63 1.01 6.99 -14.50
CA SER A 63 0.78 7.07 -13.06
C SER A 63 1.55 5.98 -12.30
N ASP A 64 1.44 4.72 -12.75
CA ASP A 64 2.10 3.58 -12.11
C ASP A 64 3.62 3.74 -12.15
N TYR A 65 4.18 4.17 -13.29
CA TYR A 65 5.62 4.36 -13.45
C TYR A 65 6.14 5.52 -12.61
N PHE A 66 5.39 6.63 -12.51
CA PHE A 66 5.70 7.72 -11.59
C PHE A 66 5.85 7.19 -10.15
N TRP A 67 4.85 6.45 -9.66
CA TRP A 67 4.89 5.90 -8.32
C TRP A 67 5.96 4.84 -8.12
N PHE A 68 6.19 3.98 -9.11
CA PHE A 68 7.26 3.00 -9.11
C PHE A 68 8.64 3.63 -9.01
N ARG A 69 8.88 4.71 -9.77
CA ARG A 69 10.14 5.46 -9.69
C ARG A 69 10.29 6.18 -8.37
N ALA A 70 9.21 6.78 -7.85
CA ALA A 70 9.20 7.35 -6.51
C ALA A 70 9.53 6.29 -5.44
N GLY A 71 8.96 5.09 -5.55
CA GLY A 71 9.27 3.93 -4.71
C GLY A 71 10.72 3.49 -4.81
N ARG A 72 11.27 3.45 -6.02
CA ARG A 72 12.68 3.09 -6.26
C ARG A 72 13.66 4.10 -5.67
N TYR A 73 13.40 5.40 -5.80
CA TYR A 73 14.31 6.44 -5.34
C TYR A 73 14.16 6.76 -3.85
N TYR A 74 12.93 6.89 -3.38
CA TYR A 74 12.65 7.31 -2.00
C TYR A 74 12.41 6.12 -1.05
N GLY A 75 12.30 4.90 -1.57
CA GLY A 75 12.19 3.67 -0.80
C GLY A 75 11.09 3.73 0.25
N LYS A 76 11.45 3.45 1.51
CA LYS A 76 10.52 3.48 2.64
C LYS A 76 9.93 4.86 2.94
N ARG A 77 10.53 5.97 2.50
CA ARG A 77 10.00 7.32 2.82
C ARG A 77 8.66 7.55 2.13
N ILE A 78 8.55 7.21 0.85
CA ILE A 78 7.29 7.35 0.12
C ILE A 78 6.25 6.35 0.60
N LEU A 79 6.67 5.12 0.92
CA LEU A 79 5.77 4.11 1.47
C LEU A 79 5.23 4.54 2.84
N ARG A 80 6.05 5.10 3.73
CA ARG A 80 5.60 5.68 5.01
C ARG A 80 4.63 6.85 4.83
N LEU A 81 4.87 7.73 3.84
CA LEU A 81 3.96 8.84 3.54
C LEU A 81 2.60 8.32 3.05
N LEU A 82 2.60 7.39 2.09
CA LEU A 82 1.38 6.77 1.57
C LEU A 82 0.64 5.98 2.65
N CYS A 83 1.36 5.21 3.49
CA CYS A 83 0.79 4.50 4.63
C CYS A 83 0.23 5.44 5.70
N LYS A 84 0.81 6.64 5.89
CA LYS A 84 0.33 7.66 6.83
C LYS A 84 -0.96 8.35 6.35
N ILE A 85 -1.09 8.51 5.04
CA ILE A 85 -2.30 9.06 4.39
C ILE A 85 -3.38 7.98 4.27
N SER A 86 -2.99 6.70 4.14
CA SER A 86 -3.91 5.57 4.07
C SER A 86 -4.65 5.36 5.39
N LEU A 87 -5.93 4.99 5.28
CA LEU A 87 -6.88 4.89 6.39
C LEU A 87 -6.52 3.84 7.46
N SER A 88 -5.56 2.96 7.20
CA SER A 88 -5.10 1.92 8.15
C SER A 88 -3.57 1.72 8.07
N PRO A 89 -2.77 2.65 8.61
CA PRO A 89 -1.30 2.61 8.56
C PRO A 89 -0.70 1.34 9.15
N ASP A 90 -1.38 0.76 10.16
CA ASP A 90 -0.91 -0.38 10.95
C ASP A 90 -1.07 -1.72 10.19
N TYR A 91 -2.02 -1.82 9.26
CA TYR A 91 -2.27 -2.98 8.38
C TYR A 91 -1.72 -2.81 6.96
N CYS A 92 -1.54 -1.55 6.53
CA CYS A 92 -1.06 -1.19 5.20
C CYS A 92 0.33 -1.79 4.91
N VAL A 93 1.17 -1.89 5.94
CA VAL A 93 2.53 -2.44 5.86
C VAL A 93 2.48 -3.97 5.90
N SER A 94 2.02 -4.63 6.98
CA SER A 94 2.19 -6.09 7.08
C SER A 94 1.37 -6.90 6.05
N GLN A 95 0.07 -6.65 5.89
CA GLN A 95 -0.78 -7.51 5.05
C GLN A 95 -0.55 -7.29 3.55
N THR A 96 -0.35 -6.04 3.14
CA THR A 96 -0.10 -5.68 1.73
C THR A 96 1.31 -6.11 1.30
N GLU A 97 2.30 -6.00 2.20
CA GLU A 97 3.67 -6.46 1.95
C GLU A 97 3.76 -7.99 1.94
N ASP A 98 3.07 -8.71 2.84
CA ASP A 98 3.07 -10.18 2.85
C ASP A 98 2.41 -10.76 1.60
N ASN A 99 1.32 -10.13 1.12
CA ASN A 99 0.69 -10.50 -0.14
C ASN A 99 1.61 -10.19 -1.34
N PHE A 100 2.29 -9.05 -1.35
CA PHE A 100 3.27 -8.74 -2.41
C PHE A 100 4.51 -9.64 -2.33
N ASN A 101 4.93 -10.07 -1.14
CA ASN A 101 6.03 -11.02 -0.96
C ASN A 101 5.69 -12.41 -1.52
N ARG A 102 4.44 -12.84 -1.33
CA ARG A 102 3.95 -14.14 -1.84
C ARG A 102 3.70 -14.15 -3.35
N TRP A 103 3.21 -13.05 -3.93
CA TRP A 103 2.80 -12.99 -5.34
C TRP A 103 3.78 -12.22 -6.24
N GLY A 104 4.66 -11.41 -5.65
CA GLY A 104 5.64 -10.57 -6.33
C GLY A 104 5.01 -9.55 -7.29
N PRO A 105 5.73 -9.17 -8.37
CA PRO A 105 5.23 -8.26 -9.39
C PRO A 105 3.93 -8.69 -10.07
N LYS A 106 3.55 -9.98 -10.01
CA LYS A 106 2.27 -10.48 -10.55
C LYS A 106 1.07 -9.86 -9.84
N ALA A 107 1.24 -9.44 -8.58
CA ALA A 107 0.20 -8.78 -7.81
C ALA A 107 -0.28 -7.48 -8.47
N LEU A 108 0.56 -6.81 -9.28
CA LEU A 108 0.21 -5.58 -10.00
C LEU A 108 -0.99 -5.75 -10.94
N VAL A 109 -1.20 -6.96 -11.48
CA VAL A 109 -2.33 -7.25 -12.37
C VAL A 109 -3.66 -7.21 -11.61
N VAL A 110 -3.68 -7.79 -10.41
CA VAL A 110 -4.89 -7.86 -9.57
C VAL A 110 -5.07 -6.58 -8.74
N ALA A 111 -3.97 -5.88 -8.42
CA ALA A 111 -3.98 -4.69 -7.58
C ALA A 111 -4.93 -3.61 -8.08
N LYS A 112 -5.06 -3.45 -9.41
CA LYS A 112 -5.94 -2.45 -10.02
C LYS A 112 -7.42 -2.62 -9.70
N PHE A 113 -7.86 -3.83 -9.34
CA PHE A 113 -9.24 -4.10 -8.94
C PHE A 113 -9.53 -3.82 -7.47
N ILE A 114 -8.49 -3.60 -6.66
CA ILE A 114 -8.62 -3.43 -5.21
C ILE A 114 -8.28 -1.97 -4.88
N PRO A 115 -9.29 -1.14 -4.53
CA PRO A 115 -9.07 0.26 -4.17
C PRO A 115 -8.02 0.39 -3.04
N GLY A 116 -7.10 1.34 -3.19
CA GLY A 116 -6.00 1.56 -2.26
C GLY A 116 -4.80 0.63 -2.49
N PHE A 117 -5.01 -0.64 -2.84
CA PHE A 117 -3.89 -1.52 -3.20
C PHE A 117 -3.26 -1.09 -4.54
N ASN A 118 -4.06 -0.64 -5.50
CA ASN A 118 -3.58 -0.10 -6.78
C ASN A 118 -2.58 1.07 -6.62
N THR A 119 -2.75 1.93 -5.62
CA THR A 119 -1.86 3.08 -5.37
C THR A 119 -0.57 2.67 -4.66
N ILE A 120 -0.62 1.62 -3.82
CA ILE A 120 0.52 1.18 -3.00
C ILE A 120 1.39 0.16 -3.73
N ALA A 121 0.82 -0.65 -4.63
CA ALA A 121 1.55 -1.71 -5.31
C ALA A 121 2.70 -1.21 -6.22
N PRO A 122 2.53 -0.15 -7.05
CA PRO A 122 3.63 0.38 -7.86
C PRO A 122 4.83 0.91 -7.05
N PRO A 123 4.66 1.78 -6.04
CA PRO A 123 5.80 2.25 -5.24
C PRO A 123 6.43 1.11 -4.43
N LEU A 124 5.66 0.14 -3.95
CA LEU A 124 6.19 -1.05 -3.28
C LEU A 124 7.07 -1.90 -4.21
N ALA A 125 6.61 -2.16 -5.45
CA ALA A 125 7.40 -2.85 -6.46
C ALA A 125 8.72 -2.12 -6.77
N GLY A 126 8.68 -0.79 -6.77
CA GLY A 126 9.83 0.09 -6.93
C GLY A 126 10.85 -0.06 -5.81
N ALA A 127 10.38 0.05 -4.57
CA ALA A 127 11.18 -0.04 -3.35
C ALA A 127 11.83 -1.42 -3.18
N MET A 128 11.14 -2.50 -3.58
CA MET A 128 11.66 -3.87 -3.55
C MET A 128 12.67 -4.18 -4.68
N GLY A 129 13.03 -3.21 -5.52
CA GLY A 129 14.05 -3.40 -6.55
C GLY A 129 13.58 -4.16 -7.80
N THR A 130 12.27 -4.27 -8.06
CA THR A 130 11.73 -4.94 -9.26
C THR A 130 12.28 -4.31 -10.53
N SER A 131 12.85 -5.07 -11.48
CA SER A 131 13.40 -4.48 -12.71
C SER A 131 12.36 -3.65 -13.49
N ASN A 132 12.80 -2.60 -14.21
CA ASN A 132 11.89 -1.75 -15.02
C ASN A 132 11.08 -2.60 -16.03
N ALA A 133 11.72 -3.58 -16.67
CA ALA A 133 11.07 -4.44 -17.66
C ALA A 133 9.98 -5.32 -17.04
N THR A 134 10.27 -5.93 -15.89
CA THR A 134 9.31 -6.76 -15.16
C THR A 134 8.12 -5.93 -14.70
N PHE A 135 8.37 -4.75 -14.14
CA PHE A 135 7.32 -3.83 -13.72
C PHE A 135 6.42 -3.42 -14.89
N LEU A 136 7.01 -2.92 -15.99
CA LEU A 136 6.25 -2.50 -17.16
C LEU A 136 5.41 -3.65 -17.73
N GLY A 137 5.96 -4.86 -17.84
CA GLY A 137 5.22 -6.02 -18.33
C GLY A 137 3.95 -6.31 -17.51
N PHE A 138 4.06 -6.32 -16.18
CA PHE A 138 2.91 -6.57 -15.31
C PHE A 138 1.94 -5.38 -15.21
N SER A 139 2.44 -4.13 -15.24
CA SER A 139 1.60 -2.94 -15.24
C SER A 139 0.81 -2.80 -16.55
N ILE A 140 1.42 -3.13 -17.69
CA ILE A 140 0.72 -3.21 -18.99
C ILE A 140 -0.37 -4.29 -18.92
N ALA A 141 -0.02 -5.51 -18.48
CA ALA A 141 -0.98 -6.60 -18.36
C ALA A 141 -2.14 -6.23 -17.44
N GLY A 142 -1.86 -5.63 -16.28
CA GLY A 142 -2.87 -5.12 -15.36
C GLY A 142 -3.75 -4.03 -15.98
N GLY A 143 -3.15 -3.05 -16.65
CA GLY A 143 -3.87 -1.97 -17.33
C GLY A 143 -4.81 -2.49 -18.42
N ILE A 144 -4.37 -3.48 -19.21
CA ILE A 144 -5.18 -4.13 -20.24
C ILE A 144 -6.32 -4.92 -19.61
N VAL A 145 -6.05 -5.75 -18.61
CA VAL A 145 -7.07 -6.60 -17.97
C VAL A 145 -8.12 -5.72 -17.27
N TRP A 146 -7.71 -4.71 -16.52
CA TRP A 146 -8.62 -3.81 -15.82
C TRP A 146 -9.45 -2.96 -16.78
N SER A 147 -8.81 -2.26 -17.72
CA SER A 147 -9.52 -1.39 -18.66
C SER A 147 -10.38 -2.20 -19.63
N GLY A 148 -9.86 -3.32 -20.12
CA GLY A 148 -10.56 -4.25 -21.00
C GLY A 148 -11.77 -4.88 -20.33
N THR A 149 -11.73 -5.17 -19.03
CA THR A 149 -12.90 -5.66 -18.28
C THR A 149 -14.02 -4.61 -18.27
N GLY A 150 -13.70 -3.35 -17.92
CA GLY A 150 -14.69 -2.27 -17.95
C GLY A 150 -15.31 -2.07 -19.34
N ILE A 151 -14.46 -2.02 -20.37
CA ILE A 151 -14.89 -1.87 -21.77
C ILE A 151 -15.76 -3.05 -22.22
N ALA A 152 -15.35 -4.29 -21.91
CA ALA A 152 -16.08 -5.50 -22.30
C ALA A 152 -17.45 -5.60 -21.61
N ILE A 153 -17.54 -5.19 -20.34
CA ILE A 153 -18.82 -5.08 -19.63
C ILE A 153 -19.70 -4.05 -20.37
N GLY A 154 -19.16 -2.87 -20.66
CA GLY A 154 -19.88 -1.83 -21.42
C GLY A 154 -20.42 -2.34 -22.75
N ALA A 155 -19.57 -2.99 -23.54
CA ALA A 155 -19.94 -3.54 -24.84
C ALA A 155 -20.98 -4.66 -24.74
N GLY A 156 -20.88 -5.54 -23.74
CA GLY A 156 -21.82 -6.63 -23.51
C GLY A 156 -23.22 -6.17 -23.08
N PHE A 157 -23.31 -5.05 -22.36
CA PHE A 157 -24.56 -4.51 -21.83
C PHE A 157 -25.06 -3.26 -22.60
N HIS A 158 -24.51 -2.95 -23.78
CA HIS A 158 -24.82 -1.73 -24.55
C HIS A 158 -26.33 -1.50 -24.78
N THR A 159 -27.11 -2.55 -25.07
CA THR A 159 -28.57 -2.45 -25.28
C THR A 159 -29.37 -2.06 -24.04
N GLN A 160 -28.83 -2.23 -22.84
CA GLN A 160 -29.45 -1.81 -21.59
C GLN A 160 -28.85 -0.51 -21.06
N ILE A 161 -27.82 0.03 -21.71
CA ILE A 161 -27.09 1.18 -21.19
C ILE A 161 -27.85 2.48 -21.32
N ASP A 162 -28.76 2.65 -22.28
CA ASP A 162 -29.68 3.79 -22.27
C ASP A 162 -30.59 3.77 -21.02
N GLN A 163 -31.11 2.60 -20.64
CA GLN A 163 -31.87 2.43 -19.40
C GLN A 163 -30.99 2.58 -18.16
N VAL A 164 -29.74 2.10 -18.18
CA VAL A 164 -28.80 2.25 -17.07
C VAL A 164 -28.29 3.68 -16.95
N LEU A 165 -28.13 4.44 -18.03
CA LEU A 165 -27.76 5.86 -18.04
C LEU A 165 -28.93 6.73 -17.56
N GLU A 166 -30.16 6.36 -17.91
CA GLU A 166 -31.38 7.00 -17.39
C GLU A 166 -31.59 6.68 -15.90
N ILE A 167 -31.28 5.44 -15.47
CA ILE A 167 -31.23 5.05 -14.06
C ILE A 167 -30.03 5.70 -13.35
N LEU A 168 -28.86 5.86 -13.96
CA LEU A 168 -27.69 6.51 -13.36
C LEU A 168 -27.85 8.03 -13.29
N SER A 169 -28.62 8.66 -14.18
CA SER A 169 -28.94 10.09 -14.10
C SER A 169 -30.02 10.36 -13.05
N THR A 170 -31.01 9.47 -12.92
CA THR A 170 -32.12 9.59 -11.96
C THR A 170 -31.75 9.06 -10.57
N MET A 171 -30.91 8.04 -10.50
CA MET A 171 -30.35 7.45 -9.27
C MET A 171 -28.91 7.89 -9.03
N GLY A 172 -28.35 8.82 -9.79
CA GLY A 172 -26.96 9.27 -9.59
C GLY A 172 -26.72 9.76 -8.17
N THR A 173 -27.71 10.47 -7.63
CA THR A 173 -27.73 10.87 -6.21
C THR A 173 -27.84 9.67 -5.29
N THR A 174 -28.70 8.69 -5.59
CA THR A 174 -28.89 7.47 -4.77
C THR A 174 -27.68 6.54 -4.80
N ALA A 175 -27.02 6.37 -5.95
CA ALA A 175 -25.81 5.59 -6.12
C ALA A 175 -24.62 6.26 -5.43
N LEU A 176 -24.49 7.60 -5.52
CA LEU A 176 -23.53 8.37 -4.73
C LEU A 176 -23.80 8.28 -3.24
N ILE A 177 -25.08 8.29 -2.82
CA ILE A 177 -25.47 8.11 -1.41
C ILE A 177 -25.16 6.68 -0.97
N VAL A 178 -25.47 5.65 -1.74
CA VAL A 178 -25.16 4.25 -1.41
C VAL A 178 -23.65 4.05 -1.36
N LEU A 179 -22.90 4.57 -2.33
CA LEU A 179 -21.44 4.51 -2.31
C LEU A 179 -20.87 5.28 -1.12
N GLY A 180 -21.43 6.46 -0.81
CA GLY A 180 -21.08 7.26 0.36
C GLY A 180 -21.41 6.56 1.68
N VAL A 181 -22.55 5.87 1.76
CA VAL A 181 -22.98 5.08 2.93
C VAL A 181 -22.12 3.83 3.07
N LEU A 182 -21.81 3.13 1.99
CA LEU A 182 -20.90 1.99 2.00
C LEU A 182 -19.48 2.43 2.38
N LEU A 183 -19.02 3.58 1.87
CA LEU A 183 -17.76 4.20 2.27
C LEU A 183 -17.80 4.54 3.77
N VAL A 184 -18.84 5.23 4.25
CA VAL A 184 -18.98 5.60 5.67
C VAL A 184 -19.06 4.36 6.55
N LEU A 185 -19.82 3.33 6.17
CA LEU A 185 -19.90 2.06 6.89
C LEU A 185 -18.56 1.34 6.89
N PHE A 186 -17.86 1.31 5.76
CA PHE A 186 -16.52 0.72 5.66
C PHE A 186 -15.51 1.48 6.52
N VAL A 187 -15.50 2.81 6.46
CA VAL A 187 -14.67 3.69 7.29
C VAL A 187 -15.01 3.52 8.76
N THR A 188 -16.29 3.45 9.11
CA THR A 188 -16.76 3.28 10.50
C THR A 188 -16.41 1.89 11.02
N PHE A 189 -16.61 0.84 10.22
CA PHE A 189 -16.21 -0.52 10.54
C PHE A 189 -14.70 -0.60 10.77
N LYS A 190 -13.89 -0.03 9.86
CA LYS A 190 -12.44 0.07 10.02
C LYS A 190 -12.03 0.89 11.23
N TYR A 191 -12.76 1.96 11.54
CA TYR A 191 -12.51 2.78 12.73
C TYR A 191 -12.81 2.02 14.02
N ILE A 192 -13.93 1.27 14.07
CA ILE A 192 -14.30 0.43 15.20
C ILE A 192 -13.29 -0.71 15.35
N GLU A 193 -12.92 -1.38 14.26
CA GLU A 193 -11.88 -2.42 14.22
C GLU A 193 -10.55 -1.86 14.76
N ARG A 194 -10.15 -0.66 14.32
CA ARG A 194 -8.95 0.03 14.80
C ARG A 194 -9.02 0.37 16.29
N LYS A 195 -10.18 0.82 16.78
CA LYS A 195 -10.39 1.14 18.20
C LYS A 195 -10.30 -0.13 19.05
N ARG A 196 -10.93 -1.22 18.61
CA ARG A 196 -10.89 -2.52 19.29
C ARG A 196 -9.49 -3.13 19.27
N PHE A 197 -8.78 -3.03 18.14
CA PHE A 197 -7.39 -3.48 18.01
C PHE A 197 -6.46 -2.69 18.93
N ARG A 198 -6.56 -1.36 18.96
CA ARG A 198 -5.79 -0.52 19.91
C ARG A 198 -6.08 -0.86 21.37
N GLN A 199 -7.34 -1.08 21.73
CA GLN A 199 -7.72 -1.47 23.09
C GLN A 199 -7.24 -2.87 23.47
N SER A 200 -7.08 -3.78 22.51
CA SER A 200 -6.59 -5.14 22.78
C SER A 200 -5.08 -5.23 23.05
N VAL A 201 -4.33 -4.16 22.78
CA VAL A 201 -2.85 -4.10 22.81
C VAL A 201 -2.36 -3.06 23.84
N GLU A 202 -3.08 -2.93 24.95
CA GLU A 202 -2.64 -2.15 26.11
C GLU A 202 -1.57 -2.97 26.88
N ILE A 203 -0.31 -2.58 26.69
CA ILE A 203 0.88 -3.16 27.33
C ILE A 203 1.89 -2.04 27.60
N ASP A 204 2.61 -2.14 28.71
CA ASP A 204 3.67 -1.21 29.09
C ASP A 204 4.79 -1.21 28.04
N ARG A 205 5.07 -0.04 27.48
CA ARG A 205 6.19 0.20 26.57
C ARG A 205 7.41 0.64 27.34
N VAL A 206 8.59 0.20 26.90
CA VAL A 206 9.88 0.68 27.40
C VAL A 206 10.35 1.83 26.53
N THR A 207 10.75 2.93 27.14
CA THR A 207 11.34 4.07 26.44
C THR A 207 12.80 3.82 26.08
N ILE A 208 13.34 4.59 25.12
CA ILE A 208 14.75 4.43 24.72
C ILE A 208 15.73 4.72 25.87
N ASP A 209 15.37 5.64 26.78
CA ASP A 209 16.19 5.98 27.94
C ASP A 209 16.16 4.89 29.01
N GLU A 210 15.01 4.23 29.20
CA GLU A 210 14.93 3.05 30.06
C GLU A 210 15.71 1.87 29.49
N LEU A 211 15.71 1.70 28.16
CA LEU A 211 16.54 0.69 27.50
C LEU A 211 18.04 0.96 27.72
N LYS A 212 18.48 2.23 27.60
CA LYS A 212 19.86 2.63 27.94
C LYS A 212 20.23 2.26 29.37
N LYS A 213 19.36 2.56 30.34
CA LYS A 213 19.58 2.19 31.75
C LYS A 213 19.70 0.68 31.96
N LEU A 214 18.92 -0.13 31.25
CA LEU A 214 19.03 -1.60 31.33
C LEU A 214 20.37 -2.10 30.79
N LEU A 215 20.87 -1.50 29.71
CA LEU A 215 22.18 -1.81 29.15
C LEU A 215 23.32 -1.40 30.10
N GLU A 216 23.25 -0.18 30.68
CA GLU A 216 24.22 0.32 31.66
C GLU A 216 24.27 -0.55 32.94
N GLN A 217 23.14 -1.13 33.33
CA GLN A 217 23.05 -2.07 34.46
C GLN A 217 23.59 -3.48 34.13
N GLY A 218 24.09 -3.72 32.91
CA GLY A 218 24.61 -5.02 32.49
C GLY A 218 23.54 -6.12 32.37
N LYS A 219 22.27 -5.75 32.18
CA LYS A 219 21.16 -6.73 32.13
C LYS A 219 20.98 -7.40 30.76
N GLU A 220 21.76 -6.99 29.75
CA GLU A 220 21.82 -7.57 28.39
C GLU A 220 20.44 -8.02 27.84
N PRO A 221 19.50 -7.08 27.63
CA PRO A 221 18.19 -7.41 27.09
C PRO A 221 18.32 -8.00 25.69
N VAL A 222 17.51 -9.03 25.39
CA VAL A 222 17.43 -9.61 24.05
C VAL A 222 16.50 -8.73 23.21
N LEU A 223 16.99 -8.29 22.06
CA LEU A 223 16.22 -7.50 21.12
C LEU A 223 15.54 -8.41 20.09
N ILE A 224 14.26 -8.16 19.84
CA ILE A 224 13.48 -8.89 18.83
C ILE A 224 12.99 -7.90 17.79
N ASP A 225 13.33 -8.18 16.53
CA ASP A 225 12.83 -7.47 15.37
C ASP A 225 11.49 -8.08 14.93
N ALA A 226 10.39 -7.40 15.25
CA ALA A 226 9.04 -7.77 14.83
C ALA A 226 8.56 -6.98 13.60
N ARG A 227 9.49 -6.39 12.82
CA ARG A 227 9.14 -5.75 11.55
C ARG A 227 8.71 -6.81 10.52
N SER A 228 7.94 -6.39 9.51
CA SER A 228 7.63 -7.26 8.36
C SER A 228 8.92 -7.70 7.66
N VAL A 229 8.88 -8.86 7.01
CA VAL A 229 10.01 -9.40 6.23
C VAL A 229 10.53 -8.35 5.24
N THR A 230 9.63 -7.67 4.54
CA THR A 230 9.99 -6.60 3.60
C THR A 230 10.70 -5.44 4.29
N ALA A 231 10.22 -5.00 5.46
CA ALA A 231 10.90 -3.95 6.23
C ALA A 231 12.29 -4.38 6.73
N GLN A 232 12.48 -5.67 7.05
CA GLN A 232 13.79 -6.24 7.41
C GLN A 232 14.74 -6.28 6.21
N MET A 233 14.24 -6.59 5.01
CA MET A 233 15.06 -6.58 3.77
C MET A 233 15.46 -5.17 3.35
N LEU A 234 14.59 -4.19 3.56
CA LEU A 234 14.80 -2.81 3.13
C LEU A 234 15.68 -1.99 4.09
N GLU A 235 15.82 -2.39 5.35
CA GLU A 235 16.66 -1.68 6.31
C GLU A 235 17.23 -2.63 7.36
N PRO A 236 18.55 -2.56 7.62
CA PRO A 236 19.20 -3.47 8.55
C PRO A 236 18.53 -3.47 9.92
N ALA A 237 18.49 -4.64 10.52
CA ALA A 237 18.03 -4.82 11.89
C ALA A 237 19.00 -4.14 12.88
N VAL A 238 18.51 -3.90 14.09
CA VAL A 238 19.36 -3.55 15.21
C VAL A 238 20.45 -4.63 15.40
N PRO A 239 21.73 -4.27 15.58
CA PRO A 239 22.79 -5.26 15.77
C PRO A 239 22.47 -6.24 16.91
N GLY A 240 22.54 -7.54 16.62
CA GLY A 240 22.26 -8.60 17.60
C GLY A 240 20.78 -8.89 17.86
N ALA A 241 19.85 -8.25 17.13
CA ALA A 241 18.43 -8.56 17.25
C ALA A 241 18.06 -9.88 16.57
N LEU A 242 17.15 -10.64 17.21
CA LEU A 242 16.55 -11.86 16.65
C LEU A 242 15.35 -11.51 15.76
N LEU A 243 15.22 -12.14 14.59
CA LEU A 243 14.17 -11.82 13.61
C LEU A 243 12.89 -12.62 13.84
N PHE A 244 11.78 -11.96 14.16
CA PHE A 244 10.49 -12.61 14.38
C PHE A 244 9.59 -12.50 13.14
N ASN A 245 9.28 -13.63 12.50
CA ASN A 245 8.51 -13.69 11.24
C ASN A 245 7.12 -14.37 11.38
N GLY A 246 6.59 -14.46 12.59
CA GLY A 246 5.26 -15.04 12.88
C GLY A 246 5.21 -16.57 12.80
N GLY A 247 4.24 -17.18 13.50
CA GLY A 247 3.90 -18.59 13.39
C GLY A 247 4.40 -19.47 14.53
N GLU A 248 5.70 -19.45 14.85
CA GLU A 248 6.27 -20.13 16.02
C GLU A 248 7.53 -19.41 16.53
N PRO A 249 7.83 -19.44 17.84
CA PRO A 249 9.09 -18.90 18.34
C PRO A 249 10.27 -19.64 17.69
N ILE A 250 11.12 -18.86 17.03
CA ILE A 250 12.40 -19.30 16.44
C ILE A 250 13.13 -20.18 17.47
N PRO A 251 13.81 -21.26 17.08
CA PRO A 251 14.53 -22.14 18.02
C PRO A 251 15.44 -21.39 19.01
N GLU A 252 16.05 -20.30 18.54
CA GLU A 252 16.88 -19.38 19.34
C GLU A 252 16.10 -18.69 20.47
N LEU A 253 14.84 -18.33 20.20
CA LEU A 253 13.94 -17.74 21.18
C LEU A 253 13.48 -18.77 22.22
N ALA A 254 13.20 -20.00 21.77
CA ALA A 254 12.80 -21.10 22.65
C ALA A 254 13.91 -21.49 23.64
N ALA A 255 15.18 -21.29 23.28
CA ALA A 255 16.34 -21.51 24.14
C ALA A 255 16.56 -20.43 25.20
N LEU A 256 15.86 -19.29 25.14
CA LEU A 256 16.04 -18.19 26.09
C LEU A 256 15.39 -18.50 27.45
N ALA A 257 16.07 -18.06 28.52
CA ALA A 257 15.51 -18.10 29.86
C ALA A 257 14.25 -17.23 29.96
N LYS A 258 13.21 -17.75 30.63
CA LYS A 258 11.87 -17.12 30.70
C LYS A 258 11.83 -15.80 31.48
N ASP A 259 12.86 -15.52 32.28
CA ASP A 259 13.01 -14.31 33.08
C ASP A 259 13.93 -13.25 32.44
N ARG A 260 14.50 -13.52 31.25
CA ARG A 260 15.29 -12.52 30.52
C ARG A 260 14.43 -11.32 30.12
N HIS A 261 15.05 -10.14 30.16
CA HIS A 261 14.46 -8.94 29.57
C HIS A 261 14.42 -9.10 28.05
N ILE A 262 13.22 -9.04 27.47
CA ILE A 262 13.01 -9.12 26.02
C ILE A 262 12.40 -7.80 25.57
N ILE A 263 13.04 -7.16 24.59
CA ILE A 263 12.61 -5.88 24.06
C ILE A 263 12.27 -6.08 22.59
N VAL A 264 10.99 -5.93 22.27
CA VAL A 264 10.48 -6.12 20.92
C VAL A 264 10.35 -4.77 20.23
N TYR A 265 10.81 -4.61 19.00
CA TYR A 265 10.64 -3.37 18.24
C TYR A 265 10.00 -3.64 16.87
N CYS A 266 9.31 -2.63 16.33
CA CYS A 266 8.78 -2.63 14.96
C CYS A 266 9.11 -1.29 14.29
N SER A 267 8.60 -1.07 13.07
CA SER A 267 8.59 0.23 12.37
C SER A 267 7.16 0.76 12.15
N CYS A 268 6.22 0.19 12.90
CA CYS A 268 4.79 0.41 12.79
C CYS A 268 4.33 1.56 13.70
N PRO A 269 3.32 2.36 13.32
CA PRO A 269 2.85 3.47 14.16
C PRO A 269 2.36 2.97 15.52
N ASN A 270 2.76 3.65 16.61
CA ASN A 270 2.41 3.30 18.00
C ASN A 270 2.87 1.89 18.45
N ASP A 271 3.83 1.31 17.76
CA ASP A 271 4.50 0.07 18.16
C ASP A 271 3.56 -1.14 18.27
N VAL A 272 2.48 -1.16 17.48
CA VAL A 272 1.38 -2.13 17.67
C VAL A 272 1.81 -3.57 17.39
N THR A 273 2.57 -3.82 16.32
CA THR A 273 3.13 -5.14 16.02
C THR A 273 4.07 -5.61 17.14
N ALA A 274 4.95 -4.73 17.62
CA ALA A 274 5.85 -5.05 18.72
C ALA A 274 5.08 -5.40 20.01
N ALA A 275 3.99 -4.69 20.26
CA ALA A 275 3.15 -4.92 21.42
C ALA A 275 2.32 -6.23 21.31
N HIS A 276 1.89 -6.61 20.12
CA HIS A 276 1.25 -7.91 19.87
C HIS A 276 2.23 -9.06 20.12
N VAL A 277 3.42 -9.00 19.53
CA VAL A 277 4.47 -10.01 19.72
C VAL A 277 4.92 -10.09 21.18
N ALA A 278 5.07 -8.96 21.87
CA ALA A 278 5.38 -8.97 23.31
C ALA A 278 4.29 -9.67 24.13
N LYS A 279 3.01 -9.45 23.81
CA LYS A 279 1.88 -10.11 24.48
C LYS A 279 1.84 -11.62 24.21
N GLU A 280 2.13 -12.02 22.98
CA GLU A 280 2.30 -13.43 22.61
C GLU A 280 3.41 -14.07 23.45
N LEU A 281 4.61 -13.45 23.50
CA LEU A 281 5.73 -13.94 24.32
C LEU A 281 5.39 -14.04 25.81
N ILE A 282 4.65 -13.07 26.36
CA ILE A 282 4.14 -13.16 27.75
C ILE A 282 3.24 -14.39 27.92
N GLY A 283 2.35 -14.67 26.97
CA GLY A 283 1.53 -15.88 26.94
C GLY A 283 2.34 -17.18 26.91
N HIS A 284 3.55 -17.15 26.31
CA HIS A 284 4.51 -18.26 26.29
C HIS A 284 5.49 -18.26 27.50
N GLY A 285 5.21 -17.46 28.53
CA GLY A 285 5.94 -17.44 29.81
C GLY A 285 7.08 -16.42 29.90
N TYR A 286 7.34 -15.62 28.87
CA TYR A 286 8.37 -14.55 28.91
C TYR A 286 7.81 -13.30 29.59
N SER A 287 7.73 -13.33 30.92
CA SER A 287 7.07 -12.31 31.74
C SER A 287 7.66 -10.88 31.62
N ARG A 288 8.89 -10.75 31.14
CA ARG A 288 9.60 -9.46 30.98
C ARG A 288 9.69 -8.98 29.53
N ALA A 289 8.87 -9.52 28.63
CA ALA A 289 8.78 -9.02 27.26
C ALA A 289 8.03 -7.67 27.22
N LYS A 290 8.65 -6.64 26.63
CA LYS A 290 8.04 -5.32 26.46
C LYS A 290 8.32 -4.74 25.07
N PRO A 291 7.35 -4.03 24.46
CA PRO A 291 7.59 -3.28 23.24
C PRO A 291 8.45 -2.03 23.50
N LEU A 292 9.37 -1.73 22.57
CA LEU A 292 10.16 -0.50 22.55
C LEU A 292 9.32 0.65 21.98
N HIS A 293 9.18 1.72 22.75
CA HIS A 293 8.47 2.91 22.32
C HIS A 293 9.22 3.63 21.20
N GLY A 294 8.54 3.89 20.07
CA GLY A 294 9.12 4.52 18.89
C GLY A 294 9.98 3.57 18.03
N GLY A 295 10.05 2.30 18.42
CA GLY A 295 10.62 1.21 17.62
C GLY A 295 12.03 1.47 17.08
N LEU A 296 12.25 1.08 15.83
CA LEU A 296 13.57 1.21 15.18
C LEU A 296 14.02 2.67 15.00
N ASP A 297 13.10 3.59 14.75
CA ASP A 297 13.44 5.01 14.56
C ASP A 297 14.01 5.59 15.87
N ALA A 298 13.42 5.25 17.03
CA ALA A 298 13.95 5.65 18.34
C ALA A 298 15.33 5.04 18.63
N TRP A 299 15.54 3.77 18.26
CA TRP A 299 16.87 3.14 18.36
C TRP A 299 17.91 3.88 17.51
N ASN A 300 17.61 4.11 16.22
CA ASN A 300 18.53 4.76 15.30
C ASN A 300 18.85 6.20 15.71
N ALA A 301 17.90 6.93 16.28
CA ALA A 301 18.14 8.27 16.81
C ALA A 301 19.07 8.26 18.03
N ALA A 302 19.03 7.21 18.85
CA ALA A 302 19.77 7.12 20.10
C ALA A 302 21.14 6.42 19.99
N PHE A 303 21.27 5.45 19.09
CA PHE A 303 22.43 4.58 18.95
C PHE A 303 22.95 4.47 17.51
N GLY A 304 22.22 5.01 16.53
CA GLY A 304 22.67 5.00 15.14
C GLY A 304 23.86 5.93 14.95
N VAL A 305 24.81 5.51 14.12
CA VAL A 305 25.78 6.43 13.51
C VAL A 305 24.98 7.40 12.65
N PRO A 306 25.25 8.73 12.68
CA PRO A 306 24.60 9.66 11.77
C PRO A 306 24.75 9.13 10.34
N ARG A 307 23.65 8.82 9.66
CA ARG A 307 23.71 8.63 8.21
C ARG A 307 24.13 9.98 7.67
N GLU A 308 25.31 10.07 7.06
CA GLU A 308 25.60 11.16 6.14
C GLU A 308 24.39 11.28 5.22
N VAL A 309 23.68 12.39 5.35
CA VAL A 309 22.72 12.80 4.34
C VAL A 309 23.58 12.93 3.09
N ASP A 310 23.30 12.11 2.09
CA ASP A 310 23.96 12.14 0.79
C ASP A 310 23.60 13.48 0.09
N GLU A 311 24.18 14.57 0.59
CA GLU A 311 24.28 15.87 -0.07
C GLU A 311 25.40 15.73 -1.12
N GLY A 312 25.07 15.04 -2.21
CA GLY A 312 26.12 14.52 -3.08
C GLY A 312 25.73 14.24 -4.52
N ASN A 313 24.86 15.03 -5.16
CA ASN A 313 25.00 15.22 -6.61
C ASN A 313 24.36 16.51 -7.17
N THR A 314 24.98 17.65 -6.85
CA THR A 314 24.97 18.81 -7.75
C THR A 314 26.38 19.01 -8.27
N ALA A 315 26.76 18.29 -9.32
CA ALA A 315 27.88 18.68 -10.17
C ALA A 315 27.71 18.16 -11.60
N SER A 316 28.02 19.08 -12.54
CA SER A 316 28.25 18.92 -13.99
C SER A 316 27.06 18.61 -14.92
N VAL A 317 26.30 19.66 -15.27
CA VAL A 317 26.08 20.00 -16.69
C VAL A 317 26.33 21.51 -16.84
N GLY A 318 27.54 21.83 -17.26
CA GLY A 318 27.98 23.12 -17.79
C GLY A 318 28.93 22.81 -18.93
#